data_AF-A0A3M2CK53-F1
#
_entry.id   AF-A0A3M2CK53-F1
#
_cell.length_a   1.000
_cell.length_b   1.000
_cell.length_c   1.000
_cell.angle_alpha   90.00
_cell.angle_beta   90.00
_cell.angle_gamma   90.00
#
_symmetry.space_group_name_H-M   'P 1'
#
loop_
_entity.id
_entity.type
_entity.pdbx_description
1 polymer ?
#
loop_
_entity_poly.entity_id
_entity_poly.type
_entity_poly.pdbx_seq_one_letter_code
_entity_poly.pdbx_strand_id
1 'polypeptide(L)'
;MPLNGTAWSARVGGVALGLASAMVGGCLPSEKPGFDEPNPLRRMDAIVLASDKDADPETLARLVEQLDSQDPATRMLAIRALEKRTGQTLGYIHTDPEWKRQEAVDRWMKYLETGIDKSELVAPSGDSGAADPMES
;
A
#
# COMPACT_ATOMS: atom_id res chain seq x y z
N MET A 1 -40.02 50.73 -35.42
CA MET A 1 -39.82 49.30 -35.76
C MET A 1 -39.91 48.48 -34.47
N PRO A 2 -40.53 47.29 -34.50
CA PRO A 2 -41.56 46.75 -33.57
C PRO A 2 -41.00 46.24 -32.22
N LEU A 3 -41.69 46.40 -31.08
CA LEU A 3 -42.79 45.59 -30.47
C LEU A 3 -42.40 44.14 -30.07
N ASN A 4 -42.97 43.72 -28.93
CA ASN A 4 -43.13 42.35 -28.38
C ASN A 4 -42.24 42.11 -27.15
N GLY A 5 -42.73 42.01 -25.91
CA GLY A 5 -44.05 41.63 -25.45
C GLY A 5 -44.20 40.11 -25.44
N THR A 6 -43.99 39.49 -24.28
CA THR A 6 -44.63 38.22 -23.89
C THR A 6 -44.48 38.01 -22.39
N ALA A 7 -45.57 38.35 -21.68
CA ALA A 7 -45.90 37.75 -20.41
C ALA A 7 -46.07 36.24 -20.62
N TRP A 8 -45.46 35.42 -19.75
CA TRP A 8 -45.78 34.00 -19.67
C TRP A 8 -46.36 33.70 -18.30
N SER A 9 -47.69 33.81 -18.20
CA SER A 9 -48.45 33.13 -17.15
C SER A 9 -48.76 31.72 -17.66
N ALA A 10 -48.21 30.70 -17.00
CA ALA A 10 -48.62 29.31 -17.19
C ALA A 10 -49.22 28.79 -15.88
N ARG A 11 -50.41 28.21 -16.04
CA ARG A 11 -51.37 27.83 -15.01
C ARG A 11 -50.96 26.55 -14.29
N VAL A 12 -51.38 26.49 -13.02
CA VAL A 12 -51.92 25.34 -12.27
C VAL A 12 -52.00 24.01 -13.04
N GLY A 13 -51.44 22.95 -12.46
CA GLY A 13 -51.74 21.56 -12.79
C GLY A 13 -51.13 20.63 -11.75
N GLY A 14 -51.97 20.03 -10.89
CA GLY A 14 -51.52 19.13 -9.84
C GLY A 14 -51.00 17.79 -10.36
N VAL A 15 -50.10 17.17 -9.61
CA VAL A 15 -49.79 15.73 -9.70
C VAL A 15 -49.55 15.23 -8.28
N ALA A 16 -50.43 14.35 -7.81
CA ALA A 16 -50.21 13.51 -6.66
C ALA A 16 -49.09 12.51 -6.97
N LEU A 17 -48.05 12.40 -6.12
CA LEU A 17 -47.10 11.29 -6.23
C LEU A 17 -46.31 11.04 -4.94
N GLY A 18 -46.47 9.83 -4.40
CA GLY A 18 -45.38 9.02 -3.85
C GLY A 18 -44.79 9.46 -2.51
N LEU A 19 -45.47 9.13 -1.40
CA LEU A 19 -44.81 9.09 -0.10
C LEU A 19 -44.12 7.73 0.09
N ALA A 20 -42.88 7.79 0.56
CA ALA A 20 -42.05 6.72 1.13
C ALA A 20 -41.24 5.82 0.18
N SER A 21 -40.18 6.41 -0.41
CA SER A 21 -38.93 5.66 -0.64
C SER A 21 -38.03 5.79 0.59
N ALA A 22 -38.05 4.78 1.46
CA ALA A 22 -37.08 4.62 2.53
C ALA A 22 -35.79 4.01 1.95
N MET A 23 -34.91 4.85 1.39
CA MET A 23 -33.53 4.45 1.16
C MET A 23 -32.77 4.54 2.47
N VAL A 24 -32.80 3.45 3.24
CA VAL A 24 -31.79 3.19 4.27
C VAL A 24 -30.49 2.88 3.54
N GLY A 25 -29.76 3.92 3.16
CA GLY A 25 -28.35 3.82 2.81
C GLY A 25 -27.58 3.47 4.09
N GLY A 26 -27.46 2.18 4.37
CA GLY A 26 -26.59 1.68 5.43
C GLY A 26 -25.16 2.08 5.11
N CYS A 27 -24.62 3.04 5.86
CA CYS A 27 -23.18 3.17 6.04
C CYS A 27 -22.71 1.90 6.74
N LEU A 28 -22.23 0.92 5.97
CA LEU A 28 -21.39 -0.15 6.51
C LEU A 28 -19.97 0.41 6.60
N PRO A 29 -19.44 0.71 7.79
CA PRO A 29 -18.02 1.02 7.94
C PRO A 29 -17.24 -0.26 7.61
N SER A 30 -16.67 -0.33 6.41
CA SER A 30 -15.63 -1.29 6.11
C SER A 30 -14.37 -0.81 6.83
N GLU A 31 -14.13 -1.33 8.03
CA GLU A 31 -12.89 -1.07 8.75
C GLU A 31 -11.74 -1.69 7.97
N LYS A 32 -10.84 -0.82 7.48
CA LYS A 32 -9.60 -1.25 6.81
C LYS A 32 -8.82 -2.16 7.78
N PRO A 33 -8.34 -3.33 7.33
CA PRO A 33 -7.52 -4.19 8.17
C PRO A 33 -6.27 -3.43 8.66
N GLY A 34 -5.91 -3.62 9.92
CA GLY A 34 -4.74 -3.01 10.55
C GLY A 34 -3.60 -3.99 10.76
N PHE A 35 -2.37 -3.47 10.85
CA PHE A 35 -1.16 -4.26 11.15
C PHE A 35 -1.17 -4.85 12.57
N ASP A 36 -1.95 -4.28 13.48
CA ASP A 36 -2.02 -4.69 14.89
C ASP A 36 -3.28 -5.53 15.21
N GLU A 37 -3.99 -5.99 14.18
CA GLU A 37 -5.20 -6.80 14.33
C GLU A 37 -4.92 -8.15 15.03
N PRO A 38 -5.72 -8.56 16.02
CA PRO A 38 -5.57 -9.87 16.66
C PRO A 38 -5.74 -11.03 15.67
N ASN A 39 -6.55 -10.81 14.63
CA ASN A 39 -6.75 -11.80 13.59
C ASN A 39 -5.57 -11.80 12.60
N PRO A 40 -4.81 -12.90 12.48
CA PRO A 40 -3.65 -12.98 11.61
C PRO A 40 -4.01 -12.75 10.13
N LEU A 41 -5.18 -13.20 9.67
CA LEU A 41 -5.61 -12.98 8.28
C LEU A 41 -5.83 -11.50 7.99
N ARG A 42 -6.43 -10.76 8.93
CA ARG A 42 -6.64 -9.31 8.76
C ARG A 42 -5.32 -8.54 8.71
N ARG A 43 -4.31 -8.95 9.49
CA ARG A 43 -2.96 -8.35 9.39
C ARG A 43 -2.32 -8.61 8.03
N MET A 44 -2.48 -9.82 7.49
CA MET A 44 -1.99 -10.14 6.14
C MET A 44 -2.69 -9.30 5.07
N ASP A 45 -4.01 -9.10 5.19
CA ASP A 45 -4.76 -8.21 4.28
C ASP A 45 -4.22 -6.77 4.35
N ALA A 46 -3.87 -6.27 5.54
CA ALA A 46 -3.27 -4.95 5.71
C ALA A 46 -1.92 -4.83 4.96
N ILE A 47 -1.07 -5.86 5.03
CA ILE A 47 0.21 -5.90 4.31
C ILE A 47 -0.01 -5.92 2.79
N VAL A 48 -1.01 -6.67 2.31
CA VAL A 48 -1.33 -6.71 0.87
C VAL A 48 -1.85 -5.35 0.40
N LEU A 49 -2.75 -4.71 1.14
CA LEU A 49 -3.25 -3.37 0.81
C LEU A 49 -2.14 -2.31 0.82
N ALA A 50 -1.19 -2.42 1.75
CA ALA A 50 -0.02 -1.55 1.84
C ALA A 50 0.96 -1.66 0.66
N SER A 51 0.87 -2.73 -0.12
CA SER A 51 1.69 -2.96 -1.32
C SER A 51 1.19 -2.18 -2.55
N ASP A 52 0.01 -1.55 -2.46
CA ASP A 52 -0.51 -0.71 -3.52
C ASP A 52 0.36 0.55 -3.71
N LYS A 53 0.50 0.99 -4.96
CA LYS A 53 1.25 2.22 -5.29
C LYS A 53 0.52 3.46 -4.78
N ASP A 54 -0.81 3.41 -4.69
CA ASP A 54 -1.64 4.51 -4.21
C ASP A 54 -1.80 4.52 -2.68
N ALA A 55 -1.15 3.58 -1.96
CA ALA A 55 -1.17 3.55 -0.51
C ALA A 55 -0.42 4.76 0.09
N ASP A 56 -0.83 5.15 1.29
CA ASP A 56 -0.22 6.24 2.05
C ASP A 56 1.29 5.99 2.29
N PRO A 57 2.19 6.95 2.03
CA PRO A 57 3.61 6.85 2.35
C PRO A 57 3.92 6.32 3.75
N GLU A 58 3.13 6.67 4.77
CA GLU A 58 3.32 6.16 6.15
C GLU A 58 3.23 4.63 6.23
N THR A 59 2.49 4.00 5.31
CA THR A 59 2.37 2.55 5.23
C THR A 59 3.69 1.86 4.88
N LEU A 60 4.65 2.55 4.25
CA LEU A 60 6.00 1.99 4.03
C LEU A 60 6.74 1.76 5.36
N ALA A 61 6.68 2.73 6.28
CA ALA A 61 7.30 2.59 7.59
C ALA A 61 6.68 1.41 8.36
N ARG A 62 5.35 1.30 8.32
CA ARG A 62 4.63 0.16 8.93
C ARG A 62 5.00 -1.18 8.32
N LEU A 63 5.26 -1.24 7.02
CA LEU A 63 5.77 -2.46 6.36
C LEU A 63 7.19 -2.81 6.81
N VAL A 64 8.05 -1.81 7.02
CA VAL A 64 9.40 -2.02 7.56
C VAL A 64 9.34 -2.57 8.98
N GLU A 65 8.42 -2.11 9.83
CA GLU A 65 8.20 -2.70 11.17
C GLU A 65 7.85 -4.20 11.09
N GLN A 66 7.08 -4.62 10.07
CA GLN A 66 6.70 -6.03 9.91
C GLN A 66 7.87 -6.95 9.52
N LEU A 67 9.01 -6.39 9.05
CA LEU A 67 10.22 -7.17 8.79
C LEU A 67 10.86 -7.73 10.07
N ASP A 68 10.49 -7.19 11.24
CA ASP A 68 10.92 -7.70 12.54
C ASP A 68 9.87 -8.60 13.23
N SER A 69 8.82 -9.00 12.50
CA SER A 69 7.84 -9.93 13.05
C SER A 69 8.47 -11.27 13.42
N GLN A 70 8.08 -11.84 14.56
CA GLN A 70 8.49 -13.19 14.95
C GLN A 70 7.91 -14.26 14.01
N ASP A 71 6.81 -13.96 13.32
CA ASP A 71 6.19 -14.83 12.33
C ASP A 71 6.93 -14.78 10.98
N PRO A 72 7.53 -15.90 10.51
CA PRO A 72 8.22 -15.95 9.23
C PRO A 72 7.33 -15.59 8.03
N ALA A 73 6.03 -15.93 8.07
CA ALA A 73 5.12 -15.63 6.98
C ALA A 73 4.87 -14.12 6.87
N THR A 74 4.67 -13.44 8.00
CA THR A 74 4.56 -11.98 8.07
C THR A 74 5.80 -11.30 7.49
N ARG A 75 7.01 -11.72 7.89
CA ARG A 75 8.27 -11.16 7.36
C ARG A 75 8.39 -11.33 5.85
N MET A 76 8.09 -12.52 5.34
CA MET A 76 8.08 -12.81 3.91
C MET A 76 7.09 -11.90 3.18
N LEU A 77 5.86 -11.76 3.69
CA LEU A 77 4.85 -10.95 3.02
C LEU A 77 5.22 -9.46 3.03
N ALA A 78 5.76 -8.97 4.14
CA ALA A 78 6.23 -7.59 4.28
C ALA A 78 7.33 -7.26 3.26
N ILE A 79 8.34 -8.11 3.10
CA ILE A 79 9.39 -7.85 2.10
C ILE A 79 8.84 -7.88 0.67
N ARG A 80 7.87 -8.76 0.36
CA ARG A 80 7.22 -8.78 -0.95
C ARG A 80 6.39 -7.52 -1.22
N ALA A 81 5.71 -7.01 -0.19
CA ALA A 81 4.97 -5.76 -0.30
C ALA A 81 5.90 -4.56 -0.54
N LEU A 82 7.02 -4.50 0.18
CA LEU A 82 8.07 -3.49 -0.01
C LEU A 82 8.69 -3.58 -1.41
N GLU A 83 9.04 -4.78 -1.87
CA GLU A 83 9.57 -5.04 -3.22
C GLU A 83 8.58 -4.59 -4.29
N LYS A 84 7.29 -4.93 -4.16
CA LYS A 84 6.27 -4.50 -5.10
C LYS A 84 6.12 -2.97 -5.17
N ARG A 85 6.22 -2.29 -4.04
CA ARG A 85 5.99 -0.85 -3.95
C ARG A 85 7.20 -0.02 -4.34
N THR A 86 8.40 -0.48 -4.02
CA THR A 86 9.65 0.27 -4.20
C THR A 86 10.53 -0.29 -5.33
N GLY A 87 10.33 -1.54 -5.72
CA GLY A 87 11.20 -2.28 -6.63
C GLY A 87 12.46 -2.85 -5.95
N GLN A 88 12.58 -2.74 -4.63
CA GLN A 88 13.80 -3.06 -3.90
C GLN A 88 13.52 -4.01 -2.75
N THR A 89 14.48 -4.89 -2.49
CA THR A 89 14.51 -5.73 -1.27
C THR A 89 15.55 -5.25 -0.27
N LEU A 90 16.46 -4.37 -0.69
CA LEU A 90 17.65 -3.97 0.05
C LEU A 90 18.42 -5.19 0.61
N GLY A 91 18.47 -6.30 -0.11
CA GLY A 91 19.16 -7.52 0.34
C GLY A 91 18.60 -8.12 1.64
N TYR A 92 17.33 -7.84 1.98
CA TYR A 92 16.66 -8.49 3.10
C TYR A 92 16.30 -9.93 2.75
N ILE A 93 16.62 -10.88 3.65
CA ILE A 93 16.26 -12.28 3.52
C ILE A 93 15.44 -12.67 4.77
N HIS A 94 14.17 -13.01 4.57
CA HIS A 94 13.22 -13.29 5.67
C HIS A 94 13.58 -14.52 6.55
N THR A 95 14.42 -15.42 6.02
CA THR A 95 14.93 -16.61 6.72
C THR A 95 16.26 -16.39 7.42
N ASP A 96 16.89 -15.22 7.26
CA ASP A 96 18.16 -14.95 7.91
C ASP A 96 18.04 -14.90 9.45
N PRO A 97 19.14 -15.14 10.17
CA PRO A 97 19.22 -14.91 11.61
C PRO A 97 18.81 -13.47 11.97
N GLU A 98 18.27 -13.29 13.18
CA GLU A 98 17.78 -12.00 13.69
C GLU A 98 18.74 -10.85 13.44
N TRP A 99 20.01 -11.00 13.81
CA TRP A 99 21.01 -9.93 13.66
C TRP A 99 21.18 -9.44 12.22
N LYS A 100 21.15 -10.33 11.22
CA LYS A 100 21.20 -9.94 9.80
C LYS A 100 19.91 -9.27 9.35
N ARG A 101 18.76 -9.71 9.87
CA ARG A 101 17.48 -9.06 9.58
C ARG A 101 17.46 -7.64 10.13
N GLN A 102 17.95 -7.42 11.34
CA GLN A 102 18.07 -6.09 11.93
C GLN A 102 18.97 -5.16 11.11
N GLU A 103 20.14 -5.64 10.68
CA GLU A 103 21.01 -4.86 9.76
C GLU A 103 20.31 -4.49 8.44
N ALA A 104 19.41 -5.34 7.94
CA ALA A 104 18.60 -5.04 6.77
C ALA A 104 17.45 -4.07 7.07
N VAL A 105 16.84 -4.15 8.25
CA VAL A 105 15.83 -3.19 8.74
C VAL A 105 16.44 -1.79 8.90
N ASP A 106 17.66 -1.68 9.43
CA ASP A 106 18.37 -0.41 9.54
C ASP A 106 18.61 0.24 8.17
N ARG A 107 18.93 -0.58 7.15
CA ARG A 107 19.05 -0.11 5.76
C ARG A 107 17.72 0.40 5.22
N TRP A 108 16.61 -0.27 5.56
CA TRP A 108 15.26 0.19 5.22
C TRP A 108 14.90 1.51 5.89
N MET A 109 15.20 1.67 7.17
CA MET A 109 14.95 2.92 7.90
C MET A 109 15.74 4.08 7.29
N LYS A 110 17.04 3.86 7.02
CA LYS A 110 17.88 4.85 6.35
C LYS A 110 17.35 5.22 4.97
N TYR A 111 16.86 4.24 4.20
CA TYR A 111 16.25 4.46 2.89
C TYR A 111 15.00 5.36 2.98
N LEU A 112 14.17 5.19 4.00
CA LEU A 112 12.97 6.01 4.22
C LEU A 112 13.32 7.44 4.66
N GLU A 113 14.34 7.63 5.50
CA GLU A 113 14.78 8.95 5.99
C GLU A 113 15.39 9.82 4.89
N THR A 114 16.19 9.20 4.03
CA THR A 114 16.95 9.93 3.00
C THR A 114 16.14 10.24 1.76
N GLY A 115 14.95 9.63 1.60
CA GLY A 115 14.07 9.85 0.46
C GLY A 115 14.81 9.65 -0.87
N ILE A 116 15.34 8.45 -1.09
CA ILE A 116 16.35 8.23 -2.13
C ILE A 116 15.72 8.13 -3.53
N ASP A 117 16.32 8.90 -4.44
CA ASP A 117 16.15 8.83 -5.88
C ASP A 117 16.52 7.42 -6.40
N LYS A 118 15.67 6.83 -7.24
CA LYS A 118 15.75 5.40 -7.66
C LYS A 118 17.11 4.94 -8.21
N SER A 119 17.98 5.86 -8.62
CA SER A 119 19.29 5.60 -9.23
C SER A 119 20.37 5.14 -8.25
N GLU A 120 20.30 5.51 -6.97
CA GLU A 120 21.31 5.09 -5.96
C GLU A 120 21.04 3.70 -5.37
N LEU A 121 19.86 3.14 -5.59
CA LEU A 121 19.46 1.83 -5.07
C LEU A 121 19.99 0.63 -5.87
N VAL A 122 20.69 0.87 -6.99
CA VAL A 122 21.47 -0.16 -7.64
C VAL A 122 22.73 -0.40 -6.80
N ALA A 123 22.61 -1.20 -5.75
CA ALA A 123 23.77 -1.77 -5.07
C ALA A 123 24.54 -2.67 -6.06
N PRO A 124 25.88 -2.78 -5.96
CA PRO A 124 26.70 -3.54 -6.88
C PRO A 124 26.34 -5.02 -6.83
N SER A 125 25.47 -5.44 -7.75
CA SER A 125 25.34 -6.82 -8.19
C SER A 125 26.75 -7.33 -8.46
N GLY A 126 27.20 -8.28 -7.66
CA GLY A 126 28.57 -8.74 -7.64
C GLY A 126 29.18 -8.89 -9.04
N ASP A 127 30.16 -8.04 -9.32
CA ASP A 127 31.41 -8.51 -9.88
C ASP A 127 32.10 -9.40 -8.83
N SER A 128 31.46 -10.53 -8.51
CA SER A 128 32.21 -11.70 -8.05
C SER A 128 32.88 -12.21 -9.31
N GLY A 129 34.07 -11.65 -9.56
CA GLY A 129 34.97 -12.11 -10.60
C GLY A 129 35.00 -13.64 -10.60
N ALA A 130 34.89 -14.16 -11.81
CA ALA A 130 35.04 -15.57 -12.13
C ALA A 130 36.16 -16.19 -11.27
N ALA A 131 35.77 -17.06 -10.33
CA ALA A 131 36.65 -18.17 -9.98
C ALA A 131 36.49 -19.16 -11.13
N ASP A 132 37.46 -19.11 -12.04
CA ASP A 132 37.61 -20.02 -13.16
C ASP A 132 37.36 -21.48 -12.71
N PRO A 133 36.64 -22.29 -13.50
CA PRO A 133 36.65 -23.73 -13.28
C PRO A 133 38.08 -24.22 -13.52
N MET A 134 38.80 -24.56 -12.44
CA MET A 134 39.99 -25.38 -12.59
C MET A 134 39.55 -26.79 -13.00
N GLU A 135 39.57 -27.02 -14.31
CA GLU A 135 39.78 -28.35 -14.87
C GLU A 135 41.15 -28.86 -14.40
N SER A 136 41.17 -30.02 -13.75
CA SER A 136 42.31 -30.94 -13.68
C SER A 136 41.78 -32.35 -13.40
#